data_AF-A0A1F2YBA0-F1
#
_entry.id   AF-A0A1F2YBA0-F1
#
_cell.length_a   1.000
_cell.length_b   1.000
_cell.length_c   1.000
_cell.angle_alpha   90.00
_cell.angle_beta   90.00
_cell.angle_gamma   90.00
#
_symmetry.space_group_name_H-M   'P 1'
#
loop_
_entity.id
_entity.type
_entity.pdbx_description
1 polymer ?
#
loop_
_entity_poly.entity_id
_entity_poly.type
_entity_poly.pdbx_seq_one_letter_code
_entity_poly.pdbx_strand_id
1 'polypeptide(L)'
;MAIKGKSKPKGGARPVTRGPRPAYVPVRKPLVQRRSFWYSILAVVLLASAIGIWYGLAKQRESDREDELAASLRKAATEYQQRVDPILAAVGAPVPPSGFDTFPDLEAALNSLLDGQSETADLDEVASATAETAKGAVGDLEAIEAAQIVAGKGFQQHVVLYVINSRSRMVQGLRLYEQAALLATDAAAAKGDGIVELATRAKELVSLAKGIFADGYQDFIEVQFRAGIYAPTVTTGAP
;
A
#
# COMPACT_ATOMS: atom_id res chain seq x y z
N MET A 1 15.55 37.91 -130.37
CA MET A 1 16.99 37.74 -130.67
C MET A 1 17.76 37.85 -129.37
N ALA A 2 18.61 36.87 -129.05
CA ALA A 2 19.27 36.70 -127.76
C ALA A 2 20.65 37.35 -127.73
N ILE A 3 21.04 37.99 -126.61
CA ILE A 3 22.43 37.96 -126.14
C ILE A 3 22.45 37.79 -124.61
N LYS A 4 23.12 36.71 -124.23
CA LYS A 4 23.44 36.19 -122.91
C LYS A 4 24.86 36.65 -122.54
N GLY A 5 25.04 37.24 -121.35
CA GLY A 5 26.35 37.34 -120.67
C GLY A 5 26.13 36.96 -119.20
N LYS A 6 26.60 35.80 -118.70
CA LYS A 6 27.97 35.35 -118.35
C LYS A 6 28.59 36.06 -117.13
N SER A 7 28.30 35.47 -115.95
CA SER A 7 29.20 35.00 -114.88
C SER A 7 30.32 35.89 -114.29
N LYS A 8 30.36 36.04 -112.95
CA LYS A 8 31.25 35.25 -112.04
C LYS A 8 30.97 35.53 -110.53
N PRO A 9 31.18 34.53 -109.63
CA PRO A 9 30.88 34.59 -108.20
C PRO A 9 32.11 34.90 -107.33
N LYS A 10 31.93 35.44 -106.11
CA LYS A 10 32.92 35.55 -105.02
C LYS A 10 32.16 36.02 -103.75
N GLY A 11 32.20 35.39 -102.59
CA GLY A 11 32.90 34.19 -102.16
C GLY A 11 32.60 33.94 -100.68
N GLY A 12 32.40 32.66 -100.34
CA GLY A 12 33.01 32.06 -99.15
C GLY A 12 32.42 32.41 -97.78
N ALA A 13 31.23 31.90 -97.49
CA ALA A 13 30.84 31.67 -96.10
C ALA A 13 31.81 30.64 -95.48
N ARG A 14 32.62 31.06 -94.51
CA ARG A 14 33.37 30.14 -93.64
C ARG A 14 32.36 29.42 -92.75
N PRO A 15 32.19 28.09 -92.82
CA PRO A 15 31.42 27.38 -91.80
C PRO A 15 32.24 27.39 -90.52
N VAL A 16 31.85 28.25 -89.57
CA VAL A 16 32.35 28.16 -88.18
C VAL A 16 31.67 26.94 -87.56
N THR A 17 32.44 25.88 -87.34
CA THR A 17 32.03 24.73 -86.53
C THR A 17 31.60 25.24 -85.15
N ARG A 18 30.31 25.14 -84.83
CA ARG A 18 29.79 25.42 -83.49
C ARG A 18 30.41 24.41 -82.53
N GLY A 19 31.10 24.89 -81.50
CA GLY A 19 31.65 24.05 -80.43
C GLY A 19 30.56 23.23 -79.72
N PRO A 20 30.94 22.16 -78.99
CA PRO A 20 29.98 21.27 -78.34
C PRO A 20 29.08 22.09 -77.41
N ARG A 21 27.76 21.95 -77.57
CA ARG A 21 26.82 22.58 -76.63
C ARG A 21 27.09 21.99 -75.23
N PRO A 22 27.23 22.82 -74.18
CA PRO A 22 27.35 22.30 -72.83
C PRO A 22 26.14 21.41 -72.55
N ALA A 23 26.39 20.13 -72.30
CA ALA A 23 25.35 19.22 -71.87
C ALA A 23 24.88 19.69 -70.49
N TYR A 24 23.63 20.14 -70.39
CA TYR A 24 23.01 20.43 -69.11
C TYR A 24 22.96 19.11 -68.34
N VAL A 25 23.88 18.91 -67.39
CA VAL A 25 23.82 17.77 -66.48
C VAL A 25 22.73 18.10 -65.48
N PRO A 26 21.59 17.36 -65.46
CA PRO A 26 20.54 17.64 -64.50
C PRO A 26 21.09 17.39 -63.09
N VAL A 27 21.31 18.47 -62.35
CA VAL A 27 21.69 18.40 -60.93
C VAL A 27 20.54 17.74 -60.18
N ARG A 28 20.79 16.61 -59.52
CA ARG A 28 19.76 15.90 -58.75
C ARG A 28 19.23 16.82 -57.67
N LYS A 29 17.91 17.06 -57.66
CA LYS A 29 17.26 17.89 -56.63
C LYS A 29 17.58 17.35 -55.23
N PRO A 30 18.02 18.21 -54.29
CA PRO A 30 18.36 17.81 -52.92
C PRO A 30 17.14 17.18 -52.24
N LEU A 31 17.39 16.25 -51.31
CA LEU A 31 16.35 15.43 -50.68
C LEU A 31 15.22 16.27 -50.06
N VAL A 32 15.56 17.39 -49.44
CA VAL A 32 14.62 18.31 -48.77
C VAL A 32 13.65 19.01 -49.74
N GLN A 33 14.00 19.13 -51.02
CA GLN A 33 13.10 19.69 -52.05
C GLN A 33 12.16 18.64 -52.65
N ARG A 34 12.29 17.36 -52.28
CA ARG A 34 11.42 16.28 -52.78
C ARG A 34 10.20 16.15 -51.87
N ARG A 35 9.01 16.20 -52.46
CA ARG A 35 7.76 15.99 -51.71
C ARG A 35 7.73 14.63 -51.00
N SER A 36 8.36 13.60 -51.57
CA SER A 36 8.50 12.27 -50.98
C SER A 36 9.24 12.28 -49.64
N PHE A 37 10.24 13.17 -49.47
CA PHE A 37 10.96 13.32 -48.21
C PHE A 37 10.03 13.89 -47.12
N TRP A 38 9.25 14.92 -47.45
CA TRP A 38 8.26 15.46 -46.53
C TRP A 38 7.13 14.48 -46.21
N TYR A 39 6.70 13.66 -47.17
CA TYR A 39 5.75 12.57 -46.90
C TYR A 39 6.33 11.52 -45.93
N SER A 40 7.62 11.17 -46.06
CA SER A 40 8.27 10.26 -45.10
C SER A 40 8.37 10.86 -43.70
N ILE A 41 8.72 12.16 -43.58
CA ILE A 41 8.76 12.86 -42.30
C ILE A 41 7.36 12.89 -41.68
N LEU A 42 6.34 13.26 -42.46
CA LEU A 42 4.96 13.30 -42.01
C LEU A 42 4.50 11.92 -41.51
N ALA A 43 4.82 10.85 -42.24
CA ALA A 43 4.50 9.49 -41.85
C ALA A 43 5.16 9.11 -40.51
N VAL A 44 6.43 9.45 -40.31
CA VAL A 44 7.15 9.20 -39.05
C VAL A 44 6.53 10.00 -37.90
N VAL A 45 6.20 11.27 -38.12
CA VAL A 45 5.56 12.13 -37.11
C VAL A 45 4.18 11.59 -36.72
N LEU A 46 3.38 11.15 -37.69
CA LEU A 46 2.06 10.56 -37.44
C LEU A 46 2.18 9.26 -36.63
N LEU A 47 3.15 8.41 -36.97
CA LEU A 47 3.38 7.15 -36.25
C LEU A 47 3.84 7.40 -34.81
N ALA A 48 4.78 8.32 -34.61
CA ALA A 48 5.25 8.71 -33.28
C ALA A 48 4.12 9.32 -32.43
N SER A 49 3.26 10.13 -33.04
CA SER A 49 2.08 10.72 -32.37
C SER A 49 1.09 9.63 -31.94
N ALA A 50 0.80 8.67 -32.82
CA ALA A 50 -0.11 7.56 -32.51
C ALA A 50 0.42 6.69 -31.36
N ILE A 51 1.72 6.37 -31.35
CA ILE A 51 2.37 5.62 -30.27
C ILE A 51 2.33 6.43 -28.96
N GLY A 52 2.63 7.73 -29.01
CA GLY A 52 2.60 8.61 -27.83
C GLY A 52 1.20 8.72 -27.21
N ILE A 53 0.16 8.87 -28.04
CA ILE A 53 -1.23 8.91 -27.60
C ILE A 53 -1.64 7.56 -26.97
N TRP A 54 -1.30 6.45 -27.63
CA TRP A 54 -1.62 5.12 -27.11
C TRP A 54 -0.92 4.84 -25.78
N TYR A 55 0.37 5.15 -25.67
CA TYR A 55 1.14 5.02 -24.42
C TYR A 55 0.59 5.92 -23.31
N GLY A 56 0.22 7.17 -23.63
CA GLY A 56 -0.40 8.09 -22.68
C GLY A 56 -1.74 7.57 -22.14
N LEU A 57 -2.60 7.06 -23.03
CA LEU A 57 -3.88 6.46 -22.65
C LEU A 57 -3.71 5.16 -21.85
N ALA A 58 -2.72 4.32 -22.19
CA ALA A 58 -2.42 3.12 -21.45
C ALA A 58 -1.94 3.45 -20.02
N LYS A 59 -1.03 4.42 -19.90
CA LYS A 59 -0.51 4.89 -18.61
C LYS A 59 -1.60 5.54 -17.75
N GLN A 60 -2.50 6.32 -18.36
CA GLN A 60 -3.60 6.95 -17.63
C GLN A 60 -4.58 5.93 -17.06
N ARG A 61 -4.90 4.87 -17.82
CA ARG A 61 -5.74 3.77 -17.31
C ARG A 61 -5.08 2.99 -16.17
N GLU A 62 -3.75 2.90 -16.17
CA GLU A 62 -3.00 2.26 -15.09
C GLU A 62 -3.02 3.13 -13.83
N SER A 63 -2.77 4.44 -13.95
CA SER A 63 -2.88 5.37 -12.81
C SER A 63 -4.29 5.46 -12.24
N ASP A 64 -5.31 5.52 -13.09
CA ASP A 64 -6.71 5.60 -12.63
C ASP A 64 -7.09 4.35 -11.81
N ARG A 65 -6.62 3.17 -12.23
CA ARG A 65 -6.83 1.91 -11.48
C ARG A 65 -6.05 1.90 -10.16
N GLU A 66 -4.82 2.39 -10.15
CA GLU A 66 -4.02 2.49 -8.93
C GLU A 66 -4.68 3.45 -7.92
N ASP A 67 -5.20 4.58 -8.38
CA ASP A 67 -5.90 5.56 -7.56
C ASP A 67 -7.23 4.99 -7.01
N GLU A 68 -8.01 4.29 -7.85
CA GLU A 68 -9.22 3.58 -7.43
C GLU A 68 -8.92 2.49 -6.39
N LEU A 69 -7.84 1.73 -6.57
CA LEU A 69 -7.39 0.73 -5.60
C LEU A 69 -6.91 1.36 -4.29
N ALA A 70 -6.18 2.47 -4.35
CA ALA A 70 -5.73 3.19 -3.16
C ALA A 70 -6.91 3.80 -2.39
N ALA A 71 -7.89 4.37 -3.09
CA ALA A 71 -9.11 4.91 -2.49
C ALA A 71 -9.97 3.82 -1.84
N SER A 72 -10.13 2.68 -2.52
CA SER A 72 -10.87 1.54 -1.97
C SER A 72 -10.14 0.89 -0.79
N LEU A 73 -8.81 0.84 -0.81
CA LEU A 73 -7.99 0.40 0.32
C LEU A 73 -8.16 1.32 1.52
N ARG A 74 -8.08 2.65 1.32
CA ARG A 74 -8.36 3.64 2.38
C ARG A 74 -9.72 3.42 3.00
N LYS A 75 -10.77 3.29 2.19
CA LYS A 75 -12.13 3.05 2.67
C LYS A 75 -12.23 1.76 3.49
N ALA A 76 -11.64 0.66 3.01
CA ALA A 76 -11.65 -0.62 3.71
C ALA A 76 -10.88 -0.56 5.04
N ALA A 77 -9.70 0.08 5.05
CA ALA A 77 -8.90 0.25 6.25
C ALA A 77 -9.58 1.16 7.28
N THR A 78 -10.21 2.26 6.85
CA THR A 78 -11.01 3.13 7.73
C THR A 78 -12.21 2.39 8.29
N GLU A 79 -12.93 1.61 7.48
CA GLU A 79 -14.04 0.78 7.96
C GLU A 79 -13.58 -0.25 8.99
N TYR A 80 -12.44 -0.91 8.75
CA TYR A 80 -11.88 -1.86 9.68
C TYR A 80 -11.46 -1.18 11.00
N GLN A 81 -10.76 -0.05 10.90
CA GLN A 81 -10.35 0.77 12.05
C GLN A 81 -11.56 1.20 12.89
N GLN A 82 -12.61 1.74 12.26
CA GLN A 82 -13.81 2.21 12.98
C GLN A 82 -14.53 1.10 13.75
N ARG A 83 -14.36 -0.16 13.35
CA ARG A 83 -14.91 -1.33 14.06
C ARG A 83 -13.97 -1.82 15.17
N VAL A 84 -12.66 -1.73 14.96
CA VAL A 84 -11.64 -2.25 15.89
C VAL A 84 -11.35 -1.25 17.03
N ASP A 85 -11.19 0.03 16.73
CA ASP A 85 -10.78 1.06 17.71
C ASP A 85 -11.68 1.13 18.97
N PRO A 86 -13.02 1.07 18.87
CA PRO A 86 -13.89 1.08 20.05
C PRO A 86 -13.67 -0.14 20.95
N ILE A 87 -13.35 -1.29 20.36
CA ILE A 87 -13.07 -2.53 21.10
C ILE A 87 -11.71 -2.40 21.80
N LEU A 88 -10.71 -1.86 21.08
CA LEU A 88 -9.38 -1.62 21.64
C LEU A 88 -9.42 -0.65 22.82
N ALA A 89 -10.23 0.40 22.74
CA ALA A 89 -10.37 1.38 23.82
C ALA A 89 -10.86 0.77 25.15
N ALA A 90 -11.54 -0.38 25.12
CA ALA A 90 -11.99 -1.08 26.33
C ALA A 90 -10.91 -1.98 26.95
N VAL A 91 -9.94 -2.47 26.16
CA VAL A 91 -8.94 -3.46 26.60
C VAL A 91 -7.59 -2.86 26.96
N GLY A 92 -7.33 -1.60 26.60
CA GLY A 92 -6.06 -0.96 26.89
C GLY A 92 -5.83 0.34 26.13
N ALA A 93 -4.56 0.71 26.01
CA ALA A 93 -4.17 1.97 25.38
C ALA A 93 -2.98 1.78 24.41
N PRO A 94 -2.94 2.57 23.31
CA PRO A 94 -1.77 2.61 22.44
C PRO A 94 -0.54 3.18 23.17
N VAL A 95 0.62 2.60 22.91
CA VAL A 95 1.92 3.03 23.43
C VAL A 95 2.79 3.50 22.27
N PRO A 96 3.29 4.75 22.27
CA PRO A 96 4.17 5.23 21.22
C PRO A 96 5.46 4.37 21.10
N PRO A 97 6.00 4.17 19.88
CA PRO A 97 5.55 4.73 18.61
C PRO A 97 4.42 3.94 17.93
N SER A 98 4.31 2.62 18.16
CA SER A 98 3.35 1.74 17.47
C SER A 98 2.93 0.52 18.31
N GLY A 99 3.11 0.57 19.62
CA GLY A 99 2.73 -0.48 20.56
C GLY A 99 1.31 -0.34 21.09
N PHE A 100 0.88 -1.33 21.86
CA PHE A 100 -0.37 -1.31 22.60
C PHE A 100 -0.17 -2.05 23.92
N ASP A 101 -0.65 -1.48 25.02
CA ASP A 101 -0.59 -2.12 26.33
C ASP A 101 -1.97 -2.63 26.71
N THR A 102 -2.13 -3.94 26.66
CA THR A 102 -3.40 -4.64 26.87
C THR A 102 -3.48 -5.11 28.32
N PHE A 103 -4.55 -4.73 29.01
CA PHE A 103 -4.80 -5.05 30.42
C PHE A 103 -3.59 -4.81 31.36
N PRO A 104 -3.02 -3.59 31.40
CA PRO A 104 -1.88 -3.27 32.26
C PRO A 104 -2.16 -3.53 33.75
N ASP A 105 -3.41 -3.32 34.19
CA ASP A 105 -3.82 -3.49 35.58
C ASP A 105 -3.74 -4.95 36.03
N LEU A 106 -4.05 -5.92 35.15
CA LEU A 106 -3.90 -7.34 35.48
C LEU A 106 -2.43 -7.71 35.69
N GLU A 107 -1.54 -7.23 34.82
CA GLU A 107 -0.09 -7.45 34.95
C GLU A 107 0.43 -6.82 36.26
N ALA A 108 -0.01 -5.60 36.59
CA ALA A 108 0.34 -4.91 37.82
C ALA A 108 -0.18 -5.62 39.07
N ALA A 109 -1.42 -6.10 39.07
CA ALA A 109 -2.03 -6.83 40.18
C ALA A 109 -1.32 -8.17 40.43
N LEU A 110 -0.99 -8.92 39.37
CA LEU A 110 -0.23 -10.17 39.48
C LEU A 110 1.18 -9.92 40.05
N ASN A 111 1.87 -8.88 39.58
CA ASN A 111 3.19 -8.52 40.12
C ASN A 111 3.11 -8.10 41.58
N SER A 112 2.13 -7.27 41.94
CA SER A 112 1.94 -6.80 43.32
C SER A 112 1.64 -7.96 44.27
N LEU A 113 0.82 -8.93 43.85
CA LEU A 113 0.54 -10.12 44.66
C LEU A 113 1.80 -10.98 44.85
N LEU A 114 2.54 -11.24 43.77
CA LEU A 114 3.76 -12.06 43.79
C LEU A 114 4.89 -11.42 44.62
N ASP A 115 4.94 -10.09 44.64
CA ASP A 115 5.89 -9.31 45.45
C ASP A 115 5.42 -9.14 46.91
N GLY A 116 4.22 -9.65 47.26
CA GLY A 116 3.63 -9.54 48.59
C GLY A 116 3.15 -8.13 48.96
N GLN A 117 2.86 -7.30 47.97
CA GLN A 117 2.48 -5.89 48.10
C GLN A 117 0.96 -5.64 48.03
N SER A 118 0.16 -6.62 47.59
CA SER A 118 -1.30 -6.51 47.50
C SER A 118 -2.02 -7.71 48.11
N GLU A 119 -3.30 -7.55 48.42
CA GLU A 119 -4.15 -8.64 48.90
C GLU A 119 -4.70 -9.47 47.74
N THR A 120 -5.12 -10.71 48.02
CA THR A 120 -5.73 -11.57 46.99
C THR A 120 -7.09 -11.04 46.52
N ALA A 121 -7.79 -10.28 47.35
CA ALA A 121 -9.05 -9.64 46.98
C ALA A 121 -8.88 -8.61 45.85
N ASP A 122 -7.80 -7.82 45.89
CA ASP A 122 -7.48 -6.85 44.84
C ASP A 122 -7.22 -7.56 43.50
N LEU A 123 -6.53 -8.72 43.54
CA LEU A 123 -6.31 -9.52 42.34
C LEU A 123 -7.63 -10.05 41.77
N ASP A 124 -8.53 -10.57 42.62
CA ASP A 124 -9.81 -11.15 42.18
C ASP A 124 -10.69 -10.12 41.47
N GLU A 125 -10.76 -8.89 41.99
CA GLU A 125 -11.52 -7.79 41.38
C GLU A 125 -10.98 -7.44 39.99
N VAL A 126 -9.67 -7.20 39.87
CA VAL A 126 -9.03 -6.85 38.60
C VAL A 126 -9.11 -8.00 37.59
N ALA A 127 -8.89 -9.23 38.04
CA ALA A 127 -8.92 -10.41 37.21
C ALA A 127 -10.33 -10.70 36.69
N SER A 128 -11.36 -10.64 37.54
CA SER A 128 -12.75 -10.84 37.12
C SER A 128 -13.18 -9.82 36.06
N ALA A 129 -12.89 -8.54 36.29
CA ALA A 129 -13.18 -7.48 35.33
C ALA A 129 -12.42 -7.66 34.00
N THR A 130 -11.16 -8.11 34.07
CA THR A 130 -10.35 -8.41 32.89
C THR A 130 -10.93 -9.57 32.09
N ALA A 131 -11.35 -10.66 32.75
CA ALA A 131 -11.94 -11.82 32.09
C ALA A 131 -13.23 -11.44 31.34
N GLU A 132 -14.13 -10.68 31.98
CA GLU A 132 -15.37 -10.21 31.34
C GLU A 132 -15.09 -9.30 30.14
N THR A 133 -14.17 -8.34 30.29
CA THR A 133 -13.82 -7.40 29.22
C THR A 133 -13.15 -8.12 28.04
N ALA A 134 -12.22 -9.04 28.32
CA ALA A 134 -11.55 -9.84 27.29
C ALA A 134 -12.55 -10.70 26.52
N LYS A 135 -13.48 -11.36 27.22
CA LYS A 135 -14.53 -12.18 26.60
C LYS A 135 -15.47 -11.34 25.72
N GLY A 136 -15.88 -10.16 26.19
CA GLY A 136 -16.68 -9.21 25.40
C GLY A 136 -15.95 -8.79 24.13
N ALA A 137 -14.69 -8.36 24.26
CA ALA A 137 -13.85 -7.94 23.14
C ALA A 137 -13.58 -9.05 22.12
N VAL A 138 -13.45 -10.32 22.57
CA VAL A 138 -13.38 -11.49 21.68
C VAL A 138 -14.66 -11.59 20.85
N GLY A 139 -15.84 -11.53 21.49
CA GLY A 139 -17.12 -11.59 20.80
C GLY A 139 -17.27 -10.49 19.74
N ASP A 140 -16.93 -9.26 20.11
CA ASP A 140 -17.02 -8.11 19.22
C ASP A 140 -16.04 -8.19 18.05
N LEU A 141 -14.79 -8.62 18.28
CA LEU A 141 -13.80 -8.81 17.20
C LEU A 141 -14.16 -9.97 16.28
N GLU A 142 -14.73 -11.06 16.80
CA GLU A 142 -15.16 -12.19 15.97
C GLU A 142 -16.37 -11.84 15.09
N ALA A 143 -17.24 -10.95 15.55
CA ALA A 143 -18.34 -10.39 14.78
C ALA A 143 -17.85 -9.49 13.62
N ILE A 144 -16.60 -9.02 13.65
CA ILE A 144 -16.01 -8.33 12.50
C ILE A 144 -15.72 -9.34 11.40
N GLU A 145 -16.49 -9.22 10.31
CA GLU A 145 -16.29 -9.95 9.07
C GLU A 145 -15.09 -9.40 8.28
N ALA A 146 -13.89 -9.53 8.83
CA ALA A 146 -12.64 -9.02 8.29
C ALA A 146 -12.43 -9.42 6.81
N ALA A 147 -12.78 -10.65 6.46
CA ALA A 147 -12.71 -11.14 5.07
C ALA A 147 -13.65 -10.36 4.13
N GLN A 148 -14.87 -10.01 4.54
CA GLN A 148 -15.79 -9.23 3.71
C GLN A 148 -15.28 -7.81 3.44
N ILE A 149 -14.51 -7.25 4.37
CA ILE A 149 -13.94 -5.91 4.23
C ILE A 149 -12.90 -5.87 3.10
N VAL A 150 -12.17 -6.96 2.85
CA VAL A 150 -11.03 -6.98 1.91
C VAL A 150 -11.19 -7.91 0.70
N ALA A 151 -12.08 -8.91 0.75
CA ALA A 151 -12.22 -9.91 -0.30
C ALA A 151 -12.78 -9.33 -1.61
N GLY A 152 -12.27 -9.82 -2.74
CA GLY A 152 -12.78 -9.48 -4.08
C GLY A 152 -12.50 -8.05 -4.55
N LYS A 153 -11.74 -7.25 -3.78
CA LYS A 153 -11.46 -5.84 -4.07
C LYS A 153 -10.17 -5.59 -4.86
N GLY A 154 -9.49 -6.66 -5.30
CA GLY A 154 -8.23 -6.55 -6.06
C GLY A 154 -7.02 -6.09 -5.24
N PHE A 155 -7.11 -6.10 -3.90
CA PHE A 155 -6.01 -5.73 -3.03
C PHE A 155 -4.84 -6.71 -3.11
N GLN A 156 -3.65 -6.21 -2.80
CA GLN A 156 -2.45 -7.02 -2.71
C GLN A 156 -2.61 -8.09 -1.61
N GLN A 157 -2.19 -9.31 -1.88
CA GLN A 157 -2.44 -10.48 -1.01
C GLN A 157 -1.97 -10.27 0.43
N HIS A 158 -0.82 -9.60 0.64
CA HIS A 158 -0.31 -9.33 1.99
C HIS A 158 -1.23 -8.38 2.77
N VAL A 159 -1.88 -7.40 2.14
CA VAL A 159 -2.83 -6.49 2.81
C VAL A 159 -4.04 -7.27 3.32
N VAL A 160 -4.55 -8.17 2.49
CA VAL A 160 -5.64 -9.08 2.85
C VAL A 160 -5.24 -9.94 4.05
N LEU A 161 -4.01 -10.49 4.01
CA LEU A 161 -3.47 -11.29 5.12
C LEU A 161 -3.29 -10.47 6.39
N TYR A 162 -2.82 -9.22 6.32
CA TYR A 162 -2.70 -8.37 7.50
C TYR A 162 -4.05 -8.15 8.19
N VAL A 163 -5.11 -7.84 7.46
CA VAL A 163 -6.47 -7.67 8.04
C VAL A 163 -7.01 -8.96 8.68
N ILE A 164 -6.77 -10.11 8.07
CA ILE A 164 -7.23 -11.40 8.61
C ILE A 164 -6.40 -11.81 9.84
N ASN A 165 -5.07 -11.70 9.73
CA ASN A 165 -4.15 -12.07 10.78
C ASN A 165 -4.27 -11.15 11.99
N SER A 166 -4.44 -9.84 11.78
CA SER A 166 -4.64 -8.87 12.86
C SER A 166 -5.82 -9.28 13.74
N ARG A 167 -6.99 -9.51 13.12
CA ARG A 167 -8.20 -9.95 13.83
C ARG A 167 -7.96 -11.28 14.54
N SER A 168 -7.43 -12.28 13.83
CA SER A 168 -7.22 -13.62 14.38
C SER A 168 -6.28 -13.63 15.58
N ARG A 169 -5.16 -12.91 15.49
CA ARG A 169 -4.16 -12.83 16.56
C ARG A 169 -4.66 -12.01 17.74
N MET A 170 -5.32 -10.87 17.51
CA MET A 170 -5.94 -10.11 18.60
C MET A 170 -6.97 -10.96 19.37
N VAL A 171 -7.82 -11.73 18.67
CA VAL A 171 -8.76 -12.66 19.31
C VAL A 171 -8.03 -13.75 20.09
N GLN A 172 -6.98 -14.36 19.53
CA GLN A 172 -6.20 -15.39 20.23
C GLN A 172 -5.52 -14.83 21.49
N GLY A 173 -4.93 -13.64 21.41
CA GLY A 173 -4.35 -12.95 22.55
C GLY A 173 -5.38 -12.66 23.64
N LEU A 174 -6.55 -12.11 23.27
CA LEU A 174 -7.61 -11.83 24.25
C LEU A 174 -8.17 -13.09 24.92
N ARG A 175 -8.30 -14.21 24.21
CA ARG A 175 -8.68 -15.49 24.82
C ARG A 175 -7.65 -15.97 25.85
N LEU A 176 -6.37 -15.71 25.60
CA LEU A 176 -5.32 -16.04 26.56
C LEU A 176 -5.32 -15.09 27.76
N TYR A 177 -5.62 -13.80 27.55
CA TYR A 177 -5.87 -12.87 28.64
C TYR A 177 -7.06 -13.29 29.50
N GLU A 178 -8.17 -13.73 28.89
CA GLU A 178 -9.32 -14.29 29.60
C GLU A 178 -8.91 -15.50 30.45
N GLN A 179 -8.16 -16.45 29.87
CA GLN A 179 -7.68 -17.63 30.60
C GLN A 179 -6.71 -17.27 31.73
N ALA A 180 -5.80 -16.32 31.50
CA ALA A 180 -4.88 -15.83 32.50
C ALA A 180 -5.62 -15.16 33.67
N ALA A 181 -6.64 -14.37 33.35
CA ALA A 181 -7.49 -13.72 34.33
C ALA A 181 -8.31 -14.74 35.16
N LEU A 182 -8.91 -15.75 34.53
CA LEU A 182 -9.58 -16.84 35.26
C LEU A 182 -8.61 -17.62 36.15
N LEU A 183 -7.38 -17.83 35.71
CA LEU A 183 -6.36 -18.46 36.54
C LEU A 183 -5.92 -17.56 37.71
N ALA A 184 -5.94 -16.24 37.52
CA ALA A 184 -5.68 -15.27 38.57
C ALA A 184 -6.82 -15.21 39.60
N THR A 185 -8.09 -15.36 39.20
CA THR A 185 -9.21 -15.52 40.14
C THR A 185 -9.08 -16.83 40.94
N ASP A 186 -8.66 -17.92 40.29
CA ASP A 186 -8.37 -19.18 40.98
C ASP A 186 -7.22 -19.02 41.99
N ALA A 187 -6.18 -18.25 41.63
CA ALA A 187 -5.07 -17.92 42.51
C ALA A 187 -5.53 -17.12 43.74
N ALA A 188 -6.44 -16.16 43.56
CA ALA A 188 -6.98 -15.35 44.63
C ALA A 188 -7.82 -16.16 45.64
N ALA A 189 -8.50 -17.21 45.17
CA ALA A 189 -9.27 -18.14 46.00
C ALA A 189 -8.42 -19.25 46.65
N ALA A 190 -7.19 -19.45 46.18
CA ALA A 190 -6.28 -20.48 46.69
C ALA A 190 -5.74 -20.15 48.09
N LYS A 191 -4.97 -21.09 48.66
CA LYS A 191 -4.35 -20.94 49.99
C LYS A 191 -2.91 -21.40 49.97
N GLY A 192 -2.06 -20.75 50.77
CA GLY A 192 -0.66 -21.09 50.91
C GLY A 192 0.09 -21.00 49.58
N ASP A 193 0.97 -21.96 49.33
CA ASP A 193 1.84 -21.99 48.13
C ASP A 193 1.06 -22.01 46.80
N GLY A 194 -0.20 -22.46 46.81
CA GLY A 194 -1.07 -22.50 45.63
C GLY A 194 -1.38 -21.10 45.06
N ILE A 195 -1.35 -20.05 45.89
CA ILE A 195 -1.54 -18.66 45.44
C ILE A 195 -0.40 -18.28 44.49
N VAL A 196 0.85 -18.52 44.93
CA VAL A 196 2.05 -18.14 44.18
C VAL A 196 2.18 -18.98 42.90
N GLU A 197 1.90 -20.29 42.97
CA GLU A 197 1.96 -21.17 41.80
C GLU A 197 0.99 -20.73 40.70
N LEU A 198 -0.28 -20.49 41.05
CA LEU A 198 -1.31 -20.10 40.08
C LEU A 198 -1.08 -18.68 39.55
N ALA A 199 -0.72 -17.72 40.42
CA ALA A 199 -0.39 -16.36 40.00
C ALA A 199 0.82 -16.32 39.05
N THR A 200 1.83 -17.17 39.29
CA THR A 200 2.99 -17.28 38.38
C THR A 200 2.58 -17.79 37.01
N ARG A 201 1.75 -18.84 36.95
CA ARG A 201 1.22 -19.36 35.68
C ARG A 201 0.34 -18.35 34.95
N ALA A 202 -0.50 -17.61 35.69
CA ALA A 202 -1.30 -16.54 35.12
C ALA A 202 -0.41 -15.47 34.47
N LYS A 203 0.67 -15.06 35.15
CA LYS A 203 1.66 -14.11 34.61
C LYS A 203 2.38 -14.62 33.35
N GLU A 204 2.73 -15.91 33.30
CA GLU A 204 3.29 -16.52 32.08
C GLU A 204 2.30 -16.47 30.91
N LEU A 205 1.02 -16.77 31.17
CA LEU A 205 -0.04 -16.66 30.16
C LEU A 205 -0.26 -15.21 29.70
N VAL A 206 -0.22 -14.23 30.61
CA VAL A 206 -0.27 -12.80 30.26
C VAL A 206 0.87 -12.44 29.31
N SER A 207 2.11 -12.88 29.57
CA SER A 207 3.23 -12.60 28.68
C SER A 207 3.03 -13.18 27.27
N LEU A 208 2.51 -14.41 27.18
CA LEU A 208 2.22 -15.05 25.90
C LEU A 208 1.07 -14.35 25.17
N ALA A 209 0.01 -13.99 25.91
CA ALA A 209 -1.13 -13.23 25.40
C ALA A 209 -0.71 -11.88 24.83
N LYS A 210 0.14 -11.14 25.57
CA LYS A 210 0.71 -9.85 25.17
C LYS A 210 1.48 -9.95 23.86
N GLY A 211 2.32 -10.97 23.69
CA GLY A 211 3.07 -11.20 22.46
C GLY A 211 2.15 -11.43 21.25
N ILE A 212 1.20 -12.36 21.36
CA ILE A 212 0.27 -12.67 20.26
C ILE A 212 -0.62 -11.48 19.92
N PHE A 213 -1.14 -10.78 20.94
CA PHE A 213 -1.95 -9.59 20.73
C PHE A 213 -1.16 -8.48 20.05
N ALA A 214 0.07 -8.21 20.52
CA ALA A 214 0.94 -7.20 19.93
C ALA A 214 1.23 -7.50 18.46
N ASP A 215 1.51 -8.75 18.08
CA ASP A 215 1.68 -9.15 16.68
C ASP A 215 0.43 -8.89 15.84
N GLY A 216 -0.76 -9.13 16.40
CA GLY A 216 -2.02 -8.80 15.75
C GLY A 216 -2.25 -7.29 15.59
N TYR A 217 -1.87 -6.52 16.61
CA TYR A 217 -1.96 -5.06 16.59
C TYR A 217 -0.94 -4.44 15.60
N GLN A 218 0.25 -5.02 15.45
CA GLN A 218 1.20 -4.60 14.40
C GLN A 218 0.61 -4.82 13.01
N ASP A 219 -0.01 -5.98 12.75
CA ASP A 219 -0.68 -6.24 11.47
C ASP A 219 -1.81 -5.21 11.23
N PHE A 220 -2.54 -4.83 12.28
CA PHE A 220 -3.58 -3.78 12.21
C PHE A 220 -2.99 -2.40 11.85
N ILE A 221 -1.87 -2.01 12.46
CA ILE A 221 -1.16 -0.77 12.11
C ILE A 221 -0.62 -0.80 10.68
N GLU A 222 -0.06 -1.93 10.24
CA GLU A 222 0.50 -2.09 8.90
C GLU A 222 -0.57 -1.88 7.81
N VAL A 223 -1.82 -2.31 8.07
CA VAL A 223 -2.97 -2.02 7.19
C VAL A 223 -3.21 -0.50 7.10
N GLN A 224 -3.20 0.20 8.24
CA GLN A 224 -3.39 1.64 8.27
C GLN A 224 -2.25 2.40 7.58
N PHE A 225 -1.02 1.93 7.75
CA PHE A 225 0.17 2.50 7.12
C PHE A 225 0.09 2.37 5.60
N ARG A 226 -0.25 1.18 5.09
CA ARG A 226 -0.42 0.92 3.66
C ARG A 226 -1.60 1.68 3.04
N ALA A 227 -2.65 1.90 3.81
CA ALA A 227 -3.76 2.76 3.41
C ALA A 227 -3.42 4.26 3.49
N GLY A 228 -2.33 4.64 4.16
CA GLY A 228 -1.99 6.04 4.40
C GLY A 228 -3.01 6.75 5.32
N ILE A 229 -3.62 6.01 6.24
CA ILE A 229 -4.54 6.54 7.27
C ILE A 229 -3.95 6.49 8.67
N TYR A 230 -2.78 5.87 8.84
CA TYR A 230 -2.11 5.79 10.13
C TYR A 230 -1.74 7.17 10.67
N ALA A 231 -2.20 7.47 11.87
CA ALA A 231 -1.85 8.67 12.61
C ALA A 231 -1.17 8.25 13.92
N PRO A 232 0.15 8.47 14.08
CA PRO A 232 0.83 8.12 15.33
C PRO A 232 0.27 8.97 16.48
N THR A 233 0.02 8.34 17.61
CA THR A 233 -0.30 9.03 18.86
C THR A 233 0.94 9.78 19.33
N VAL A 234 1.04 11.07 19.00
CA VAL A 234 2.08 11.94 19.53
C VAL A 234 1.74 12.27 20.98
N THR A 235 2.53 11.78 21.92
CA THR A 235 2.57 12.35 23.27
C THR A 235 3.15 13.75 23.13
N THR A 236 2.30 14.75 22.94
CA THR A 236 2.69 16.14 23.17
C THR A 236 3.04 16.23 24.65
N GLY A 237 4.35 16.27 24.95
CA GLY A 237 4.83 16.55 26.30
C GLY A 237 4.10 17.79 26.80
N ALA A 238 3.42 17.65 27.94
CA ALA A 238 2.92 18.81 28.65
C ALA A 238 4.12 19.72 28.99
N PRO A 239 4.00 21.05 28.84
CA PRO A 239 5.01 22.00 29.29
C PRO A 239 5.22 21.94 30.81
#